data_AF-C9Y380-F1
#
_entry.id   AF-C9Y380-F1
#
_cell.length_a   1.000
_cell.length_b   1.000
_cell.length_c   1.000
_cell.angle_alpha   90.00
_cell.angle_beta   90.00
_cell.angle_gamma   90.00
#
_symmetry.space_group_name_H-M   'P 1'
#
loop_
_entity.id
_entity.type
_entity.pdbx_description
1 polymer ?
#
loop_
_entity_poly.entity_id
_entity_poly.type
_entity_poly.pdbx_seq_one_letter_code
_entity_poly.pdbx_strand_id
1 'polypeptide(L)'
;MRGKAIFSMTWGNRPFRFSLKPLLYASALSAGVLLCPLSAHADDRDQLKSIQDDIAAKERAVRQQQQQRAKLLAQLKSQEQAIAAASRKLRETQNTLADLNRQIAQMNDSIAKLEKQKAAQERNLAAQLDAAFRQGQHSGLQLILSGEESQRGQRLQAYFGYLNEARQETIAQLKQTREEVATQKAELEEKQTQQQTLLYEQQAQQAKLEQARNERKKTLGALDSSIQEGQQQLSELRANESRLRDRIARAEAAAKARAEREAREAEQVRSRQKEATRKGTTYKPSDSERSLMARTGGLGSPNGQAFWPVRGPMLHRYGEQLQGELRWKGIVIGASEGTEVKAIADGRVILADWLQGYGLVVVVEHGKGDMSLYGYNQSALVNVGAQVRAGQPIALVGNSGGQGRPSLYFEIRRQGQAVNPQPWLGR
;
A
#
# COMPACT_ATOMS: atom_id res chain seq x y z
N MET A 1 14.83 41.24 52.68
CA MET A 1 14.18 40.86 53.96
C MET A 1 13.11 39.80 53.68
N ARG A 2 13.14 38.68 54.43
CA ARG A 2 12.18 37.54 54.46
C ARG A 2 12.12 36.71 53.15
N GLY A 3 12.31 35.39 53.09
CA GLY A 3 12.63 34.33 54.05
C GLY A 3 12.17 32.96 53.52
N LYS A 4 12.93 31.88 53.81
CA LYS A 4 12.57 30.43 53.84
C LYS A 4 12.27 29.75 52.47
N ALA A 5 12.58 28.48 52.20
CA ALA A 5 13.09 27.35 52.99
C ALA A 5 13.86 26.32 52.11
N ILE A 6 14.64 25.51 52.81
CA ILE A 6 15.54 24.41 52.42
C ILE A 6 14.74 23.11 52.22
N PHE A 7 15.13 22.23 51.29
CA PHE A 7 15.49 20.82 51.55
C PHE A 7 15.88 20.08 50.26
N SER A 8 17.15 19.69 50.18
CA SER A 8 17.73 18.72 49.25
C SER A 8 17.81 17.36 49.95
N MET A 9 17.37 16.27 49.31
CA MET A 9 17.61 14.92 49.81
C MET A 9 18.10 13.98 48.72
N THR A 10 19.25 13.40 49.01
CA THR A 10 20.12 12.49 48.27
C THR A 10 19.50 11.10 48.10
N TRP A 11 19.64 10.51 46.91
CA TRP A 11 19.35 9.09 46.67
C TRP A 11 20.55 8.23 47.04
N GLY A 12 20.37 7.37 48.04
CA GLY A 12 21.32 6.37 48.51
C GLY A 12 21.14 5.02 47.83
N ASN A 13 22.25 4.47 47.37
CA ASN A 13 22.42 3.16 46.75
C ASN A 13 22.52 2.07 47.84
N ARG A 14 21.74 0.97 47.77
CA ARG A 14 22.04 -0.29 48.49
C ARG A 14 21.54 -1.55 47.74
N PRO A 15 22.32 -2.65 47.75
CA PRO A 15 22.09 -3.85 46.95
C PRO A 15 21.27 -4.93 47.66
N PHE A 16 20.53 -5.73 46.89
CA PHE A 16 19.83 -6.93 47.35
C PHE A 16 20.77 -8.16 47.31
N ARG A 17 20.83 -8.89 48.43
CA ARG A 17 21.42 -10.23 48.59
C ARG A 17 20.31 -11.23 48.92
N PHE A 18 20.26 -12.38 48.26
CA PHE A 18 19.70 -13.67 48.73
C PHE A 18 20.37 -14.76 47.88
N SER A 19 21.25 -15.63 48.41
CA SER A 19 21.08 -16.76 49.35
C SER A 19 21.09 -18.11 48.61
N LEU A 20 22.23 -18.80 48.67
CA LEU A 20 22.43 -20.21 48.32
C LEU A 20 21.78 -21.13 49.36
N LYS A 21 21.22 -22.28 48.95
CA LYS A 21 21.51 -23.60 49.54
C LYS A 21 21.32 -24.77 48.55
N PRO A 22 22.04 -25.90 48.72
CA PRO A 22 22.15 -27.02 47.78
C PRO A 22 21.37 -28.27 48.24
N LEU A 23 21.19 -29.27 47.37
CA LEU A 23 20.89 -30.64 47.75
C LEU A 23 21.42 -31.63 46.70
N LEU A 24 22.04 -32.69 47.22
CA LEU A 24 22.87 -33.72 46.59
C LEU A 24 22.08 -35.02 46.34
N TYR A 25 22.72 -35.93 45.56
CA TYR A 25 22.48 -37.36 45.35
C TYR A 25 21.37 -37.73 44.32
N ALA A 26 21.53 -38.68 43.40
CA ALA A 26 22.46 -39.81 43.33
C ALA A 26 22.82 -40.18 41.88
N SER A 27 24.08 -40.58 41.69
CA SER A 27 24.58 -41.39 40.59
C SER A 27 24.36 -42.88 40.87
N ALA A 28 24.00 -43.69 39.87
CA ALA A 28 24.73 -44.92 39.51
C ALA A 28 24.01 -45.79 38.45
N LEU A 29 24.81 -46.19 37.44
CA LEU A 29 24.85 -47.50 36.77
C LEU A 29 23.82 -47.86 35.66
N SER A 30 24.23 -47.50 34.45
CA SER A 30 24.45 -48.37 33.27
C SER A 30 23.92 -49.82 33.25
N ALA A 31 23.22 -50.14 32.16
CA ALA A 31 23.41 -51.26 31.20
C ALA A 31 22.14 -52.09 30.94
N GLY A 32 21.73 -52.17 29.67
CA GLY A 32 20.66 -53.07 29.22
C GLY A 32 20.06 -52.70 27.87
N VAL A 33 20.81 -52.95 26.79
CA VAL A 33 20.30 -53.02 25.41
C VAL A 33 19.35 -54.21 25.30
N LEU A 34 18.14 -54.03 24.72
CA LEU A 34 17.49 -54.93 23.75
C LEU A 34 16.11 -54.41 23.30
N LEU A 35 16.07 -53.99 22.03
CA LEU A 35 15.00 -54.13 21.02
C LEU A 35 13.52 -53.97 21.41
N CYS A 36 12.92 -52.86 20.95
CA CYS A 36 11.58 -52.81 20.34
C CYS A 36 11.37 -51.45 19.64
N PRO A 37 11.42 -51.34 18.29
CA PRO A 37 11.09 -50.11 17.58
C PRO A 37 9.65 -50.21 17.06
N LEU A 38 8.67 -49.82 17.86
CA LEU A 38 7.29 -49.64 17.38
C LEU A 38 6.72 -48.34 17.93
N SER A 39 6.17 -47.56 16.99
CA SER A 39 5.36 -46.33 17.16
C SER A 39 6.12 -45.00 17.01
N ALA A 40 6.57 -44.71 15.78
CA ALA A 40 6.90 -43.35 15.32
C ALA A 40 5.84 -42.77 14.36
N HIS A 41 4.69 -43.42 14.17
CA HIS A 41 3.68 -43.04 13.16
C HIS A 41 2.44 -42.31 13.69
N ALA A 42 2.38 -41.99 14.99
CA ALA A 42 1.29 -41.21 15.57
C ALA A 42 1.52 -39.68 15.41
N ASP A 43 2.77 -39.23 15.43
CA ASP A 43 3.16 -37.80 15.39
C ASP A 43 2.88 -37.15 14.01
N ASP A 44 3.03 -37.90 12.92
CA ASP A 44 2.85 -37.39 11.55
C ASP A 44 1.38 -37.02 11.23
N ARG A 45 0.39 -37.71 11.84
CA ARG A 45 -1.04 -37.42 11.62
C ARG A 45 -1.51 -36.18 12.39
N ASP A 46 -1.00 -35.97 13.59
CA ASP A 46 -1.30 -34.77 14.38
C ASP A 46 -0.58 -33.54 13.81
N GLN A 47 0.62 -33.71 13.25
CA GLN A 47 1.30 -32.67 12.46
C GLN A 47 0.55 -32.31 11.18
N LEU A 48 -0.07 -33.28 10.50
CA LEU A 48 -0.84 -32.99 9.28
C LEU A 48 -2.12 -32.18 9.58
N LYS A 49 -2.78 -32.47 10.70
CA LYS A 49 -3.91 -31.66 11.20
C LYS A 49 -3.48 -30.27 11.63
N SER A 50 -2.37 -30.13 12.35
CA SER A 50 -1.86 -28.81 12.75
C SER A 50 -1.48 -27.95 11.53
N ILE A 51 -0.92 -28.57 10.48
CA ILE A 51 -0.60 -27.87 9.22
C ILE A 51 -1.89 -27.43 8.48
N GLN A 52 -2.94 -28.26 8.47
CA GLN A 52 -4.23 -27.86 7.89
C GLN A 52 -4.89 -26.71 8.67
N ASP A 53 -4.82 -26.75 10.00
CA ASP A 53 -5.32 -25.67 10.86
C ASP A 53 -4.50 -24.39 10.69
N ASP A 54 -3.18 -24.48 10.51
CA ASP A 54 -2.28 -23.36 10.22
C ASP A 54 -2.59 -22.73 8.85
N ILE A 55 -2.85 -23.54 7.82
CA ILE A 55 -3.26 -23.06 6.50
C ILE A 55 -4.61 -22.34 6.60
N ALA A 56 -5.60 -22.93 7.28
CA ALA A 56 -6.90 -22.31 7.47
C ALA A 56 -6.80 -21.00 8.27
N ALA A 57 -5.93 -20.95 9.29
CA ALA A 57 -5.66 -19.75 10.08
C ALA A 57 -4.96 -18.66 9.24
N LYS A 58 -4.00 -19.03 8.39
CA LYS A 58 -3.31 -18.09 7.48
C LYS A 58 -4.23 -17.58 6.38
N GLU A 59 -5.09 -18.41 5.79
CA GLU A 59 -6.11 -17.95 4.85
C GLU A 59 -7.09 -16.97 5.50
N ARG A 60 -7.53 -17.24 6.73
CA ARG A 60 -8.36 -16.31 7.51
C ARG A 60 -7.63 -14.99 7.78
N ALA A 61 -6.36 -15.03 8.15
CA ALA A 61 -5.54 -13.84 8.38
C ALA A 61 -5.37 -12.99 7.12
N VAL A 62 -5.10 -13.61 5.97
CA VAL A 62 -5.00 -12.91 4.67
C VAL A 62 -6.34 -12.28 4.28
N ARG A 63 -7.46 -12.98 4.46
CA ARG A 63 -8.80 -12.41 4.23
C ARG A 63 -9.08 -11.23 5.16
N GLN A 64 -8.73 -11.33 6.45
CA GLN A 64 -8.86 -10.22 7.40
C GLN A 64 -7.99 -9.02 7.00
N GLN A 65 -6.75 -9.24 6.57
CA GLN A 65 -5.85 -8.17 6.11
C GLN A 65 -6.39 -7.50 4.83
N GLN A 66 -6.94 -8.27 3.89
CA GLN A 66 -7.60 -7.73 2.70
C GLN A 66 -8.83 -6.88 3.06
N GLN A 67 -9.66 -7.33 4.02
CA GLN A 67 -10.81 -6.57 4.51
C GLN A 67 -10.39 -5.28 5.24
N GLN A 68 -9.36 -5.34 6.09
CA GLN A 68 -8.79 -4.17 6.77
C GLN A 68 -8.23 -3.17 5.76
N ARG A 69 -7.50 -3.62 4.74
CA ARG A 69 -7.02 -2.77 3.65
C ARG A 69 -8.17 -2.11 2.90
N ALA A 70 -9.22 -2.85 2.56
CA ALA A 70 -10.40 -2.28 1.91
C ALA A 70 -11.07 -1.20 2.78
N LYS A 71 -11.16 -1.42 4.10
CA LYS A 71 -11.69 -0.43 5.05
C LYS A 71 -10.81 0.82 5.13
N LEU A 72 -9.49 0.67 5.21
CA LEU A 72 -8.54 1.80 5.22
C LEU A 72 -8.61 2.61 3.92
N LEU A 73 -8.75 1.95 2.76
CA LEU A 73 -8.94 2.63 1.48
C LEU A 73 -10.27 3.39 1.41
N ALA A 74 -11.36 2.83 1.95
CA ALA A 74 -12.64 3.53 2.05
C ALA A 74 -12.56 4.76 2.98
N GLN A 75 -11.84 4.63 4.10
CA GLN A 75 -11.57 5.76 5.01
C GLN A 75 -10.72 6.84 4.33
N LEU A 76 -9.66 6.46 3.62
CA LEU A 76 -8.81 7.37 2.85
C LEU A 76 -9.64 8.15 1.82
N LYS A 77 -10.50 7.47 1.06
CA LYS A 77 -11.41 8.10 0.09
C LYS A 77 -12.32 9.14 0.76
N SER A 78 -12.94 8.80 1.88
CA SER A 78 -13.81 9.71 2.62
C SER A 78 -13.05 10.94 3.14
N GLN A 79 -11.85 10.75 3.68
CA GLN A 79 -10.97 11.83 4.13
C GLN A 79 -10.57 12.77 2.98
N GLU A 80 -10.23 12.23 1.81
CA GLU A 80 -9.88 13.03 0.64
C GLU A 80 -11.08 13.83 0.10
N GLN A 81 -12.29 13.25 0.11
CA GLN A 81 -13.51 13.97 -0.22
C GLN A 81 -13.80 15.11 0.78
N ALA A 82 -13.59 14.87 2.08
CA ALA A 82 -13.75 15.90 3.11
C ALA A 82 -12.73 17.03 2.94
N ILE A 83 -11.47 16.71 2.63
CA ILE A 83 -10.40 17.69 2.34
C ILE A 83 -10.79 18.55 1.12
N ALA A 84 -11.28 17.92 0.05
CA ALA A 84 -11.69 18.63 -1.16
C ALA A 84 -12.87 19.58 -0.90
N ALA A 85 -13.89 19.11 -0.16
CA ALA A 85 -15.04 19.92 0.22
C ALA A 85 -14.66 21.10 1.12
N ALA A 86 -13.84 20.87 2.15
CA ALA A 86 -13.37 21.92 3.05
C ALA A 86 -12.50 22.95 2.32
N SER A 87 -11.63 22.51 1.40
CA SER A 87 -10.79 23.41 0.60
C SER A 87 -11.62 24.28 -0.35
N ARG A 88 -12.69 23.72 -0.94
CA ARG A 88 -13.62 24.48 -1.78
C ARG A 88 -14.35 25.54 -0.96
N LYS A 89 -14.92 25.16 0.19
CA LYS A 89 -15.59 26.11 1.10
C LYS A 89 -14.66 27.23 1.57
N LEU A 90 -13.43 26.90 1.97
CA LEU A 90 -12.44 27.91 2.36
C LEU A 90 -12.19 28.93 1.23
N ARG A 91 -12.09 28.47 -0.02
CA ARG A 91 -11.90 29.36 -1.17
C ARG A 91 -13.12 30.25 -1.42
N GLU A 92 -14.33 29.68 -1.32
CA GLU A 92 -15.58 30.44 -1.42
C GLU A 92 -15.68 31.50 -0.31
N THR A 93 -15.45 31.13 0.96
CA THR A 93 -15.41 32.06 2.09
C THR A 93 -14.35 33.14 1.91
N GLN A 94 -13.16 32.81 1.41
CA GLN A 94 -12.10 33.77 1.14
C GLN A 94 -12.51 34.81 0.09
N ASN A 95 -13.18 34.37 -0.99
CA ASN A 95 -13.69 35.26 -2.03
C ASN A 95 -14.79 36.17 -1.49
N THR A 96 -15.73 35.62 -0.71
CA THR A 96 -16.80 36.40 -0.08
C THR A 96 -16.24 37.41 0.91
N LEU A 97 -15.25 37.04 1.73
CA LEU A 97 -14.56 37.96 2.64
C LEU A 97 -13.84 39.09 1.87
N ALA A 98 -13.20 38.78 0.74
CA ALA A 98 -12.54 39.79 -0.07
C ALA A 98 -13.53 40.81 -0.66
N ASP A 99 -14.70 40.35 -1.12
CA ASP A 99 -15.75 41.22 -1.61
C ASP A 99 -16.38 42.06 -0.49
N LEU A 100 -16.69 41.42 0.65
CA LEU A 100 -17.23 42.09 1.83
C LEU A 100 -16.26 43.17 2.37
N ASN A 101 -14.96 42.91 2.38
CA ASN A 101 -13.94 43.89 2.76
C ASN A 101 -13.93 45.09 1.81
N ARG A 102 -14.13 44.87 0.51
CA ARG A 102 -14.24 45.94 -0.48
C ARG A 102 -15.51 46.78 -0.25
N GLN A 103 -16.64 46.15 0.02
CA GLN A 103 -17.90 46.83 0.33
C GLN A 103 -17.77 47.67 1.62
N ILE A 104 -17.19 47.11 2.68
CA ILE A 104 -16.91 47.80 3.95
C ILE A 104 -16.02 49.03 3.72
N ALA A 105 -14.97 48.91 2.90
CA ALA A 105 -14.10 50.04 2.58
C ALA A 105 -14.86 51.14 1.83
N GLN A 106 -15.68 50.78 0.84
CA GLN A 106 -16.50 51.73 0.08
C GLN A 106 -17.55 52.42 0.98
N MET A 107 -18.19 51.69 1.89
CA MET A 107 -19.13 52.25 2.87
C MET A 107 -18.45 53.21 3.83
N ASN A 108 -17.27 52.86 4.35
CA ASN A 108 -16.49 53.76 5.21
C ASN A 108 -16.14 55.08 4.49
N ASP A 109 -15.72 55.01 3.22
CA ASP A 109 -15.42 56.19 2.42
C ASP A 109 -16.68 57.05 2.17
N SER A 110 -17.83 56.42 1.92
CA SER A 110 -19.12 57.09 1.74
C SER A 110 -19.58 57.80 3.03
N ILE A 111 -19.53 57.09 4.17
CA ILE A 111 -19.86 57.64 5.49
C ILE A 111 -18.93 58.82 5.81
N ALA A 112 -17.63 58.72 5.52
CA ALA A 112 -16.68 59.80 5.75
C ALA A 112 -16.99 61.05 4.92
N LYS A 113 -17.50 60.88 3.68
CA LYS A 113 -17.96 62.00 2.84
C LYS A 113 -19.24 62.63 3.41
N LEU A 114 -20.22 61.82 3.78
CA LEU A 114 -21.48 62.30 4.34
C LEU A 114 -21.29 62.99 5.70
N GLU A 115 -20.43 62.48 6.58
CA GLU A 115 -20.11 63.15 7.86
C GLU A 115 -19.42 64.50 7.64
N LYS A 116 -18.57 64.63 6.62
CA LYS A 116 -18.01 65.94 6.22
C LYS A 116 -19.08 66.90 5.73
N GLN A 117 -20.03 66.43 4.90
CA GLN A 117 -21.14 67.24 4.40
C GLN A 117 -22.06 67.68 5.54
N LYS A 118 -22.46 66.74 6.40
CA LYS A 118 -23.25 67.00 7.61
C LYS A 118 -22.57 68.03 8.51
N ALA A 119 -21.27 67.87 8.80
CA ALA A 119 -20.54 68.84 9.63
C ALA A 119 -20.50 70.24 9.00
N ALA A 120 -20.40 70.35 7.67
CA ALA A 120 -20.47 71.63 6.97
C ALA A 120 -21.87 72.25 7.03
N GLN A 121 -22.93 71.46 6.80
CA GLN A 121 -24.33 71.88 6.92
C GLN A 121 -24.66 72.33 8.36
N GLU A 122 -24.24 71.58 9.38
CA GLU A 122 -24.43 71.93 10.79
C GLU A 122 -23.74 73.25 11.14
N ARG A 123 -22.50 73.48 10.68
CA ARG A 123 -21.81 74.76 10.89
C ARG A 123 -22.50 75.91 10.20
N ASN A 124 -22.94 75.73 8.95
CA ASN A 124 -23.63 76.77 8.19
C ASN A 124 -24.97 77.14 8.84
N LEU A 125 -25.76 76.13 9.23
CA LEU A 125 -27.04 76.34 9.91
C LEU A 125 -26.82 77.00 11.29
N ALA A 126 -25.82 76.56 12.05
CA ALA A 126 -25.47 77.17 13.34
C ALA A 126 -25.08 78.66 13.17
N ALA A 127 -24.30 79.00 12.15
CA ALA A 127 -23.94 80.38 11.85
C ALA A 127 -25.16 81.23 11.45
N GLN A 128 -26.10 80.69 10.66
CA GLN A 128 -27.34 81.37 10.32
C GLN A 128 -28.23 81.61 11.54
N LEU A 129 -28.33 80.63 12.44
CA LEU A 129 -29.08 80.74 13.70
C LEU A 129 -28.44 81.74 14.66
N ASP A 130 -27.11 81.74 14.79
CA ASP A 130 -26.37 82.72 15.61
C ASP A 130 -26.56 84.15 15.07
N ALA A 131 -26.43 84.35 13.76
CA ALA A 131 -26.69 85.65 13.13
C ALA A 131 -28.14 86.12 13.37
N ALA A 132 -29.11 85.23 13.21
CA ALA A 132 -30.52 85.54 13.48
C ALA A 132 -30.77 85.86 14.97
N PHE A 133 -30.11 85.15 15.89
CA PHE A 133 -30.19 85.41 17.32
C PHE A 133 -29.61 86.78 17.69
N ARG A 134 -28.41 87.12 17.18
CA ARG A 134 -27.75 88.42 17.41
C ARG A 134 -28.53 89.59 16.83
N GLN A 135 -29.27 89.37 15.74
CA GLN A 135 -30.14 90.37 15.11
C GLN A 135 -31.44 90.62 15.90
N GLY A 136 -31.71 89.82 16.94
CA GLY A 136 -32.87 89.92 17.84
C GLY A 136 -34.14 89.35 17.21
N GLN A 137 -34.86 88.49 17.93
CA GLN A 137 -36.07 87.78 17.46
C GLN A 137 -37.19 88.69 16.92
N HIS A 138 -37.15 89.99 17.20
CA HIS A 138 -38.23 90.94 16.89
C HIS A 138 -37.90 91.94 15.78
N SER A 139 -36.66 92.06 15.30
CA SER A 139 -36.31 93.11 14.33
C SER A 139 -36.91 92.86 12.95
N GLY A 140 -36.96 91.60 12.49
CA GLY A 140 -37.56 91.25 11.20
C GLY A 140 -39.07 91.47 11.15
N LEU A 141 -39.79 91.08 12.21
CA LEU A 141 -41.23 91.32 12.32
C LEU A 141 -41.56 92.80 12.53
N GLN A 142 -40.77 93.52 13.34
CA GLN A 142 -40.91 94.98 13.45
C GLN A 142 -40.64 95.69 12.12
N LEU A 143 -39.65 95.29 11.32
CA LEU A 143 -39.40 95.89 10.00
C LEU A 143 -40.53 95.63 9.00
N ILE A 144 -41.12 94.42 9.04
CA ILE A 144 -42.26 94.05 8.19
C ILE A 144 -43.53 94.80 8.61
N LEU A 145 -43.74 95.00 9.92
CA LEU A 145 -44.93 95.67 10.47
C LEU A 145 -44.83 97.20 10.52
N SER A 146 -43.61 97.77 10.54
CA SER A 146 -43.38 99.23 10.55
C SER A 146 -43.02 99.80 9.18
N GLY A 147 -42.78 98.96 8.16
CA GLY A 147 -42.54 99.40 6.79
C GLY A 147 -43.84 99.85 6.13
N GLU A 148 -43.98 101.15 5.89
CA GLU A 148 -45.07 101.73 5.08
C GLU A 148 -45.27 100.98 3.75
N GLU A 149 -46.52 100.96 3.25
CA GLU A 149 -47.02 100.35 1.99
C GLU A 149 -46.36 100.88 0.70
N SER A 150 -45.04 100.91 0.65
CA SER A 150 -44.26 101.26 -0.54
C SER A 150 -43.83 100.01 -1.30
N GLN A 151 -43.48 100.18 -2.58
CA GLN A 151 -42.91 99.11 -3.42
C GLN A 151 -41.67 98.44 -2.79
N ARG A 152 -40.96 99.10 -1.86
CA ARG A 152 -39.81 98.52 -1.14
C ARG A 152 -40.24 97.50 -0.10
N GLY A 153 -41.35 97.72 0.60
CA GLY A 153 -41.90 96.79 1.59
C GLY A 153 -42.32 95.47 0.96
N GLN A 154 -43.01 95.53 -0.19
CA GLN A 154 -43.39 94.33 -0.96
C GLN A 154 -42.19 93.49 -1.40
N ARG A 155 -41.11 94.13 -1.88
CA ARG A 155 -39.86 93.41 -2.22
C ARG A 155 -39.20 92.79 -0.99
N LEU A 156 -39.19 93.50 0.14
CA LEU A 156 -38.65 92.96 1.40
C LEU A 156 -39.40 91.71 1.86
N GLN A 157 -40.74 91.71 1.79
CA GLN A 157 -41.55 90.53 2.12
C GLN A 157 -41.21 89.34 1.20
N ALA A 158 -41.08 89.57 -0.10
CA ALA A 158 -40.66 88.52 -1.04
C ALA A 158 -39.26 87.98 -0.70
N TYR A 159 -38.29 88.84 -0.37
CA TYR A 159 -36.94 88.41 0.03
C TYR A 159 -36.95 87.59 1.32
N PHE A 160 -37.78 87.95 2.31
CA PHE A 160 -37.96 87.14 3.50
C PHE A 160 -38.60 85.77 3.19
N GLY A 161 -39.51 85.71 2.23
CA GLY A 161 -40.05 84.46 1.70
C GLY A 161 -38.94 83.54 1.18
N TYR A 162 -38.15 84.01 0.21
CA TYR A 162 -37.02 83.25 -0.35
C TYR A 162 -35.98 82.87 0.72
N LEU A 163 -35.70 83.75 1.69
CA LEU A 163 -34.77 83.45 2.78
C LEU A 163 -35.28 82.32 3.69
N ASN A 164 -36.57 82.33 4.04
CA ASN A 164 -37.17 81.28 4.87
C ASN A 164 -37.27 79.95 4.11
N GLU A 165 -37.58 80.00 2.82
CA GLU A 165 -37.57 78.83 1.94
C GLU A 165 -36.17 78.19 1.89
N ALA A 166 -35.12 78.97 1.62
CA ALA A 166 -33.74 78.49 1.63
C ALA A 166 -33.30 77.92 3.00
N ARG A 167 -33.79 78.48 4.12
CA ARG A 167 -33.56 77.95 5.47
C ARG A 167 -34.25 76.60 5.67
N GLN A 168 -35.51 76.48 5.24
CA GLN A 168 -36.27 75.25 5.33
C GLN A 168 -35.63 74.14 4.47
N GLU A 169 -35.14 74.48 3.28
CA GLU A 169 -34.35 73.57 2.44
C GLU A 169 -33.06 73.12 3.12
N THR A 170 -32.32 74.04 3.76
CA THR A 170 -31.08 73.70 4.49
C THR A 170 -31.36 72.70 5.63
N ILE A 171 -32.45 72.92 6.38
CA ILE A 171 -32.87 72.01 7.47
C ILE A 171 -33.29 70.65 6.89
N ALA A 172 -34.03 70.64 5.79
CA ALA A 172 -34.46 69.41 5.12
C ALA A 172 -33.25 68.59 4.59
N GLN A 173 -32.29 69.26 3.94
CA GLN A 173 -31.05 68.63 3.46
C GLN A 173 -30.22 68.06 4.60
N LEU A 174 -30.08 68.80 5.72
CA LEU A 174 -29.36 68.30 6.89
C LEU A 174 -30.06 67.10 7.52
N LYS A 175 -31.40 67.14 7.65
CA LYS A 175 -32.19 66.01 8.15
C LYS A 175 -31.95 64.77 7.28
N GLN A 176 -32.05 64.91 5.96
CA GLN A 176 -31.82 63.82 5.02
C GLN A 176 -30.38 63.27 5.12
N THR A 177 -29.39 64.15 5.16
CA THR A 177 -27.97 63.73 5.31
C THR A 177 -27.76 62.95 6.62
N ARG A 178 -28.41 63.37 7.72
CA ARG A 178 -28.34 62.65 9.01
C ARG A 178 -29.00 61.27 8.95
N GLU A 179 -30.13 61.14 8.27
CA GLU A 179 -30.82 59.86 8.05
C GLU A 179 -29.97 58.93 7.16
N GLU A 180 -29.35 59.43 6.09
CA GLU A 180 -28.44 58.68 5.21
C GLU A 180 -27.19 58.19 5.96
N VAL A 181 -26.60 59.03 6.83
CA VAL A 181 -25.47 58.61 7.68
C VAL A 181 -25.90 57.51 8.65
N ALA A 182 -27.06 57.66 9.28
CA ALA A 182 -27.55 56.67 10.25
C ALA A 182 -27.83 55.32 9.58
N THR A 183 -28.46 55.32 8.41
CA THR A 183 -28.74 54.10 7.63
C THR A 183 -27.46 53.42 7.16
N GLN A 184 -26.51 54.15 6.57
CA GLN A 184 -25.23 53.56 6.14
C GLN A 184 -24.40 53.01 7.31
N LYS A 185 -24.44 53.65 8.48
CA LYS A 185 -23.76 53.12 9.68
C LYS A 185 -24.40 51.81 10.17
N ALA A 186 -25.73 51.72 10.17
CA ALA A 186 -26.43 50.49 10.54
C ALA A 186 -26.09 49.34 9.56
N GLU A 187 -26.07 49.62 8.25
CA GLU A 187 -25.65 48.64 7.24
C GLU A 187 -24.18 48.22 7.42
N LEU A 188 -23.28 49.17 7.72
CA LEU A 188 -21.88 48.88 7.99
C LEU A 188 -21.70 47.95 9.19
N GLU A 189 -22.43 48.19 10.29
CA GLU A 189 -22.40 47.32 11.48
C GLU A 189 -22.89 45.90 11.16
N GLU A 190 -23.93 45.77 10.33
CA GLU A 190 -24.41 44.46 9.86
C GLU A 190 -23.32 43.74 9.04
N LYS A 191 -22.67 44.45 8.10
CA LYS A 191 -21.58 43.90 7.28
C LYS A 191 -20.37 43.50 8.11
N GLN A 192 -20.01 44.28 9.12
CA GLN A 192 -18.94 43.92 10.07
C GLN A 192 -19.28 42.66 10.88
N THR A 193 -20.54 42.52 11.29
CA THR A 193 -21.01 41.30 11.99
C THR A 193 -20.97 40.08 11.07
N GLN A 194 -21.41 40.23 9.81
CA GLN A 194 -21.30 39.19 8.78
C GLN A 194 -19.83 38.79 8.55
N GLN A 195 -18.92 39.75 8.49
CA GLN A 195 -17.48 39.52 8.35
C GLN A 195 -16.92 38.70 9.51
N GLN A 196 -17.27 39.05 10.75
CA GLN A 196 -16.83 38.30 11.94
C GLN A 196 -17.33 36.84 11.92
N THR A 197 -18.58 36.63 11.49
CA THR A 197 -19.14 35.28 11.37
C THR A 197 -18.40 34.46 10.30
N LEU A 198 -18.10 35.05 9.14
CA LEU A 198 -17.33 34.39 8.09
C LEU A 198 -15.89 34.08 8.51
N LEU A 199 -15.24 34.95 9.29
CA LEU A 199 -13.91 34.69 9.84
C LEU A 199 -13.93 33.52 10.83
N TYR A 200 -14.96 33.44 11.68
CA TYR A 200 -15.14 32.30 12.58
C TYR A 200 -15.38 31.00 11.80
N GLU A 201 -16.20 31.04 10.75
CA GLU A 201 -16.42 29.89 9.87
C GLU A 201 -15.12 29.47 9.16
N GLN A 202 -14.33 30.42 8.67
CA GLN A 202 -13.03 30.15 8.05
C GLN A 202 -12.08 29.42 9.01
N GLN A 203 -11.97 29.89 10.26
CA GLN A 203 -11.14 29.24 11.28
C GLN A 203 -11.62 27.82 11.57
N ALA A 204 -12.94 27.61 11.67
CA ALA A 204 -13.52 26.28 11.87
C ALA A 204 -13.26 25.33 10.69
N GLN A 205 -13.41 25.80 9.45
CA GLN A 205 -13.10 24.99 8.26
C GLN A 205 -11.60 24.67 8.16
N GLN A 206 -10.73 25.59 8.55
CA GLN A 206 -9.29 25.37 8.55
C GLN A 206 -8.86 24.34 9.60
N ALA A 207 -9.43 24.40 10.81
CA ALA A 207 -9.23 23.37 11.83
C ALA A 207 -9.70 21.99 11.35
N LYS A 208 -10.88 21.93 10.71
CA LYS A 208 -11.43 20.69 10.14
C LYS A 208 -10.55 20.12 9.02
N LEU A 209 -10.00 20.99 8.17
CA LEU A 209 -9.08 20.59 7.10
C LEU A 209 -7.79 19.99 7.66
N GLU A 210 -7.19 20.62 8.67
CA GLU A 210 -5.98 20.12 9.32
C GLU A 210 -6.22 18.80 10.06
N GLN A 211 -7.38 18.65 10.72
CA GLN A 211 -7.78 17.37 11.29
C GLN A 211 -7.86 16.27 10.21
N ALA A 212 -8.55 16.53 9.09
CA ALA A 212 -8.69 15.56 8.00
C ALA A 212 -7.33 15.20 7.36
N ARG A 213 -6.40 16.16 7.24
CA ARG A 213 -5.02 15.92 6.78
C ARG A 213 -4.23 15.04 7.73
N ASN A 214 -4.35 15.28 9.04
CA ASN A 214 -3.70 14.47 10.06
C ASN A 214 -4.24 13.04 10.10
N GLU A 215 -5.56 12.87 9.98
CA GLU A 215 -6.18 11.55 9.87
C GLU A 215 -5.74 10.82 8.60
N ARG A 216 -5.71 11.51 7.45
CA ARG A 216 -5.17 10.96 6.19
C ARG A 216 -3.73 10.49 6.35
N LYS A 217 -2.87 11.27 7.00
CA LYS A 217 -1.47 10.89 7.27
C LYS A 217 -1.38 9.62 8.11
N LYS A 218 -2.23 9.48 9.15
CA LYS A 218 -2.31 8.26 9.97
C LYS A 218 -2.78 7.05 9.15
N THR A 219 -3.81 7.22 8.34
CA THR A 219 -4.34 6.15 7.47
C THR A 219 -3.30 5.68 6.45
N LEU A 220 -2.54 6.60 5.85
CA LEU A 220 -1.42 6.26 4.96
C LEU A 220 -0.32 5.48 5.68
N GLY A 221 0.08 5.94 6.87
CA GLY A 221 1.07 5.22 7.68
C GLY A 221 0.62 3.80 8.04
N ALA A 222 -0.66 3.61 8.42
CA ALA A 222 -1.21 2.30 8.70
C ALA A 222 -1.28 1.39 7.45
N LEU A 223 -1.56 1.98 6.27
CA LEU A 223 -1.56 1.25 5.00
C LEU A 223 -0.15 0.77 4.65
N ASP A 224 0.86 1.63 4.82
CA ASP A 224 2.26 1.29 4.56
C ASP A 224 2.76 0.18 5.49
N SER A 225 2.45 0.26 6.79
CA SER A 225 2.74 -0.81 7.76
C SER A 225 2.08 -2.14 7.37
N SER A 226 0.81 -2.13 6.98
CA SER A 226 0.10 -3.34 6.55
C SER A 226 0.71 -3.96 5.28
N ILE A 227 1.20 -3.14 4.35
CA ILE A 227 1.89 -3.60 3.13
C ILE A 227 3.25 -4.24 3.50
N GLN A 228 4.02 -3.61 4.40
CA GLN A 228 5.30 -4.13 4.87
C GLN A 228 5.16 -5.46 5.63
N GLU A 229 4.19 -5.55 6.54
CA GLU A 229 3.88 -6.79 7.28
C GLU A 229 3.48 -7.92 6.32
N GLY A 230 2.65 -7.63 5.31
CA GLY A 230 2.29 -8.61 4.29
C GLY A 230 3.50 -9.12 3.50
N GLN A 231 4.47 -8.25 3.17
CA GLN A 231 5.72 -8.64 2.52
C GLN A 231 6.61 -9.51 3.42
N GLN A 232 6.70 -9.17 4.71
CA GLN A 232 7.46 -9.96 5.69
C GLN A 232 6.85 -11.34 5.92
N GLN A 233 5.53 -11.44 6.08
CA GLN A 233 4.82 -12.73 6.20
C GLN A 233 5.02 -13.60 4.95
N LEU A 234 4.98 -13.00 3.75
CA LEU A 234 5.29 -13.71 2.51
C LEU A 234 6.74 -14.23 2.50
N SER A 235 7.68 -13.49 3.06
CA SER A 235 9.09 -13.89 3.17
C SER A 235 9.30 -15.02 4.19
N GLU A 236 8.60 -14.98 5.33
CA GLU A 236 8.64 -16.04 6.35
C GLU A 236 8.04 -17.35 5.85
N LEU A 237 6.93 -17.27 5.11
CA LEU A 237 6.31 -18.44 4.47
C LEU A 237 7.27 -19.10 3.47
N ARG A 238 8.01 -18.30 2.68
CA ARG A 238 9.06 -18.80 1.78
C ARG A 238 10.23 -19.44 2.53
N ALA A 239 10.62 -18.89 3.69
CA ALA A 239 11.66 -19.49 4.55
C ALA A 239 11.20 -20.79 5.21
N ASN A 240 9.94 -20.88 5.64
CA ASN A 240 9.32 -22.10 6.19
C ASN A 240 9.21 -23.21 5.14
N GLU A 241 8.80 -22.87 3.91
CA GLU A 241 8.78 -23.79 2.78
C GLU A 241 10.20 -24.35 2.51
N SER A 242 11.23 -23.50 2.55
CA SER A 242 12.63 -23.92 2.41
C SER A 242 13.05 -24.89 3.53
N ARG A 243 12.72 -24.58 4.79
CA ARG A 243 13.05 -25.45 5.93
C ARG A 243 12.37 -26.82 5.85
N LEU A 244 11.12 -26.87 5.37
CA LEU A 244 10.39 -28.13 5.17
C LEU A 244 11.07 -28.99 4.10
N ARG A 245 11.47 -28.37 2.97
CA ARG A 245 12.25 -29.03 1.92
C ARG A 245 13.58 -29.59 2.46
N ASP A 246 14.29 -28.84 3.29
CA ASP A 246 15.55 -29.29 3.90
C ASP A 246 15.36 -30.44 4.91
N ARG A 247 14.21 -30.54 5.57
CA ARG A 247 13.88 -31.66 6.47
C ARG A 247 13.55 -32.93 5.69
N ILE A 248 12.77 -32.81 4.62
CA ILE A 248 12.47 -33.93 3.71
C ILE A 248 13.75 -34.45 3.06
N ALA A 249 14.61 -33.56 2.55
CA ALA A 249 15.90 -33.94 1.97
C ALA A 249 16.83 -34.66 2.97
N ARG A 250 16.84 -34.24 4.25
CA ARG A 250 17.60 -34.92 5.31
C ARG A 250 17.02 -36.28 5.69
N ALA A 251 15.71 -36.41 5.73
CA ALA A 251 15.03 -37.69 5.98
C ALA A 251 15.28 -38.69 4.83
N GLU A 252 15.20 -38.23 3.59
CA GLU A 252 15.52 -39.00 2.39
C GLU A 252 17.01 -39.40 2.35
N ALA A 253 17.93 -38.50 2.69
CA ALA A 253 19.36 -38.83 2.80
C ALA A 253 19.63 -39.88 3.89
N ALA A 254 18.95 -39.80 5.03
CA ALA A 254 19.06 -40.79 6.11
C ALA A 254 18.43 -42.14 5.76
N ALA A 255 17.38 -42.16 4.93
CA ALA A 255 16.79 -43.39 4.37
C ALA A 255 17.69 -44.01 3.29
N LYS A 256 18.26 -43.18 2.41
CA LYS A 256 19.19 -43.59 1.36
C LYS A 256 20.50 -44.15 1.93
N ALA A 257 21.05 -43.55 2.99
CA ALA A 257 22.23 -44.08 3.68
C ALA A 257 21.98 -45.44 4.36
N ARG A 258 20.73 -45.74 4.76
CA ARG A 258 20.33 -47.07 5.27
C ARG A 258 20.22 -48.08 4.13
N ALA A 259 19.53 -47.73 3.05
CA ALA A 259 19.39 -48.57 1.85
C ALA A 259 20.74 -48.86 1.16
N GLU A 260 21.68 -47.90 1.14
CA GLU A 260 23.01 -48.09 0.57
C GLU A 260 23.90 -49.02 1.42
N ARG A 261 23.71 -49.07 2.75
CA ARG A 261 24.42 -50.03 3.61
C ARG A 261 23.95 -51.45 3.33
N GLU A 262 22.63 -51.65 3.24
CA GLU A 262 22.00 -52.94 2.90
C GLU A 262 22.35 -53.39 1.47
N ALA A 263 22.40 -52.46 0.51
CA ALA A 263 22.77 -52.74 -0.88
C ALA A 263 24.26 -53.10 -1.04
N ARG A 264 25.18 -52.48 -0.27
CA ARG A 264 26.61 -52.83 -0.27
C ARG A 264 26.84 -54.25 0.25
N GLU A 265 26.09 -54.68 1.26
CA GLU A 265 26.12 -56.06 1.75
C GLU A 265 25.59 -57.05 0.70
N ALA A 266 24.53 -56.69 -0.04
CA ALA A 266 24.00 -57.50 -1.14
C ALA A 266 24.94 -57.59 -2.36
N GLU A 267 25.64 -56.50 -2.72
CA GLU A 267 26.58 -56.45 -3.85
C GLU A 267 27.86 -57.26 -3.54
N GLN A 268 28.30 -57.32 -2.28
CA GLN A 268 29.41 -58.19 -1.85
C GLN A 268 29.08 -59.69 -1.95
N VAL A 269 27.80 -60.06 -1.91
CA VAL A 269 27.33 -61.43 -2.15
C VAL A 269 27.21 -61.72 -3.65
N ARG A 270 26.73 -60.76 -4.44
CA ARG A 270 26.59 -60.89 -5.91
C ARG A 270 27.92 -60.85 -6.67
N SER A 271 28.91 -60.09 -6.21
CA SER A 271 30.25 -60.05 -6.82
C SER A 271 30.97 -61.39 -6.70
N ARG A 272 30.80 -62.11 -5.58
CA ARG A 272 31.25 -63.51 -5.42
C ARG A 272 30.58 -64.48 -6.40
N GLN A 273 29.37 -64.19 -6.86
CA GLN A 273 28.67 -64.99 -7.87
C GLN A 273 29.05 -64.61 -9.31
N LYS A 274 29.40 -63.35 -9.59
CA LYS A 274 29.77 -62.87 -10.95
C LYS A 274 31.17 -63.29 -11.40
N GLU A 275 32.08 -63.61 -10.49
CA GLU A 275 33.34 -64.27 -10.89
C GLU A 275 33.11 -65.68 -11.47
N ALA A 276 31.97 -66.31 -11.17
CA ALA A 276 31.58 -67.59 -11.75
C ALA A 276 31.01 -67.48 -13.18
N THR A 277 30.52 -66.31 -13.60
CA THR A 277 29.90 -66.09 -14.93
C THR A 277 30.86 -65.54 -15.98
N ARG A 278 32.18 -65.66 -15.74
CA ARG A 278 33.28 -65.39 -16.68
C ARG A 278 33.41 -66.46 -17.79
N LYS A 279 32.29 -67.10 -18.20
CA LYS A 279 32.15 -68.13 -19.26
C LYS A 279 31.23 -67.60 -20.38
N GLY A 280 31.80 -66.75 -21.24
CA GLY A 280 31.05 -65.83 -22.10
C GLY A 280 30.13 -66.41 -23.19
N THR A 281 29.15 -65.58 -23.57
CA THR A 281 28.43 -65.53 -24.86
C THR A 281 27.89 -64.10 -25.11
N THR A 282 27.70 -63.73 -26.38
CA THR A 282 27.25 -62.39 -26.82
C THR A 282 25.75 -62.41 -27.16
N TYR A 283 24.98 -61.52 -26.52
CA TYR A 283 23.53 -61.37 -26.65
C TYR A 283 23.18 -60.12 -27.48
N LYS A 284 22.30 -60.26 -28.47
CA LYS A 284 21.82 -59.15 -29.32
C LYS A 284 20.37 -58.81 -28.93
N PRO A 285 20.10 -57.66 -28.27
CA PRO A 285 18.79 -57.35 -27.68
C PRO A 285 17.71 -57.02 -28.72
N SER A 286 16.47 -57.38 -28.39
CA SER A 286 15.22 -57.05 -29.11
C SER A 286 14.77 -55.59 -28.93
N ASP A 287 13.85 -55.09 -29.77
CA ASP A 287 13.45 -53.66 -29.77
C ASP A 287 12.73 -53.19 -28.49
N SER A 288 12.04 -54.10 -27.79
CA SER A 288 11.47 -53.81 -26.46
C SER A 288 12.56 -53.72 -25.37
N GLU A 289 13.64 -54.51 -25.50
CA GLU A 289 14.81 -54.45 -24.63
C GLU A 289 15.67 -53.22 -24.91
N ARG A 290 15.81 -52.80 -26.17
CA ARG A 290 16.42 -51.50 -26.53
C ARG A 290 15.63 -50.32 -25.96
N SER A 291 14.30 -50.35 -26.05
CA SER A 291 13.44 -49.33 -25.45
C SER A 291 13.53 -49.34 -23.91
N LEU A 292 13.70 -50.51 -23.28
CA LEU A 292 13.93 -50.61 -21.84
C LEU A 292 15.31 -50.07 -21.42
N MET A 293 16.35 -50.35 -22.19
CA MET A 293 17.71 -49.84 -21.97
C MET A 293 17.82 -48.33 -22.22
N ALA A 294 17.08 -47.78 -23.20
CA ALA A 294 16.97 -46.34 -23.43
C ALA A 294 16.27 -45.63 -22.26
N ARG A 295 15.19 -46.21 -21.72
CA ARG A 295 14.42 -45.64 -20.59
C ARG A 295 15.11 -45.72 -19.22
N THR A 296 16.09 -46.61 -19.06
CA THR A 296 16.78 -46.86 -17.78
C THR A 296 18.26 -46.46 -17.81
N GLY A 297 18.74 -45.98 -18.96
CA GLY A 297 20.13 -45.61 -19.20
C GLY A 297 20.57 -44.30 -18.56
N GLY A 298 19.63 -43.44 -18.14
CA GLY A 298 19.86 -42.03 -17.81
C GLY A 298 20.00 -41.18 -19.08
N LEU A 299 20.19 -39.87 -18.91
CA LEU A 299 20.36 -38.92 -20.04
C LEU A 299 21.72 -39.04 -20.74
N GLY A 300 22.65 -39.85 -20.20
CA GLY A 300 24.00 -40.02 -20.75
C GLY A 300 24.89 -38.78 -20.61
N SER A 301 26.02 -38.77 -21.30
CA SER A 301 26.97 -37.64 -21.31
C SER A 301 26.43 -36.44 -22.10
N PRO A 302 26.65 -35.19 -21.66
CA PRO A 302 26.13 -33.98 -22.31
C PRO A 302 26.79 -33.70 -23.68
N ASN A 303 26.30 -34.32 -24.76
CA ASN A 303 26.89 -34.24 -26.11
C ASN A 303 25.85 -33.81 -27.16
N GLY A 304 24.82 -33.04 -26.79
CA GLY A 304 23.80 -32.53 -27.74
C GLY A 304 22.87 -33.58 -28.35
N GLN A 305 22.76 -34.77 -27.75
CA GLN A 305 21.97 -35.88 -28.29
C GLN A 305 20.46 -35.76 -28.03
N ALA A 306 20.04 -34.91 -27.10
CA ALA A 306 18.64 -34.76 -26.71
C ALA A 306 17.90 -33.76 -27.62
N PHE A 307 16.59 -33.95 -27.72
CA PHE A 307 15.71 -33.03 -28.44
C PHE A 307 15.58 -31.70 -27.71
N TRP A 308 15.45 -30.61 -28.46
CA TRP A 308 14.96 -29.37 -27.90
C TRP A 308 13.50 -29.53 -27.41
N PRO A 309 13.17 -29.16 -26.16
CA PRO A 309 11.81 -29.30 -25.65
C PRO A 309 10.85 -28.33 -26.33
N VAL A 310 11.33 -27.12 -26.66
CA VAL A 310 10.73 -26.16 -27.59
C VAL A 310 11.87 -25.40 -28.29
N ARG A 311 11.62 -24.83 -29.47
CA ARG A 311 12.58 -23.97 -30.18
C ARG A 311 12.12 -22.51 -30.14
N GLY A 312 13.02 -21.61 -29.73
CA GLY A 312 12.75 -20.18 -29.67
C GLY A 312 13.88 -19.40 -28.98
N PRO A 313 13.72 -18.08 -28.77
CA PRO A 313 14.75 -17.27 -28.15
C PRO A 313 15.01 -17.70 -26.70
N MET A 314 16.30 -17.77 -26.33
CA MET A 314 16.72 -18.00 -24.95
C MET A 314 16.46 -16.72 -24.14
N LEU A 315 15.53 -16.79 -23.20
CA LEU A 315 15.14 -15.65 -22.38
C LEU A 315 15.97 -15.56 -21.11
N HIS A 316 16.26 -16.70 -20.50
CA HIS A 316 17.14 -16.82 -19.33
C HIS A 316 17.99 -18.08 -19.41
N ARG A 317 19.25 -17.98 -18.99
CA ARG A 317 20.21 -19.09 -18.98
C ARG A 317 20.46 -19.63 -17.57
N TYR A 318 20.85 -20.89 -17.48
CA TYR A 318 21.29 -21.47 -16.22
C TYR A 318 22.46 -20.66 -15.63
N GLY A 319 22.40 -20.35 -14.34
CA GLY A 319 23.42 -19.56 -13.65
C GLY A 319 23.32 -18.05 -13.84
N GLU A 320 22.41 -17.56 -14.69
CA GLU A 320 22.13 -16.12 -14.85
C GLU A 320 21.48 -15.55 -13.59
N GLN A 321 21.67 -14.26 -13.31
CA GLN A 321 21.05 -13.59 -12.17
C GLN A 321 19.52 -13.52 -12.34
N LEU A 322 18.78 -14.03 -11.36
CA LEU A 322 17.32 -13.93 -11.29
C LEU A 322 16.92 -12.69 -10.48
N GLN A 323 17.36 -12.61 -9.22
CA GLN A 323 17.09 -11.48 -8.33
C GLN A 323 18.09 -11.47 -7.15
N GLY A 324 18.84 -10.38 -6.98
CA GLY A 324 19.90 -10.32 -5.98
C GLY A 324 20.98 -11.38 -6.25
N GLU A 325 21.32 -12.20 -5.27
CA GLU A 325 22.30 -13.29 -5.44
C GLU A 325 21.71 -14.57 -6.08
N LEU A 326 20.39 -14.62 -6.27
CA LEU A 326 19.72 -15.80 -6.83
C LEU A 326 20.10 -16.00 -8.29
N ARG A 327 20.38 -17.25 -8.65
CA ARG A 327 20.67 -17.66 -10.03
C ARG A 327 19.59 -18.60 -10.57
N TRP A 328 19.34 -18.51 -11.87
CA TRP A 328 18.44 -19.43 -12.58
C TRP A 328 18.96 -20.87 -12.50
N LYS A 329 18.10 -21.80 -12.08
CA LYS A 329 18.42 -23.24 -11.93
C LYS A 329 18.08 -24.06 -13.18
N GLY A 330 17.57 -23.40 -14.21
CA GLY A 330 17.23 -23.98 -15.50
C GLY A 330 17.38 -22.92 -16.58
N ILE A 331 16.81 -23.17 -17.74
CA ILE A 331 16.73 -22.22 -18.84
C ILE A 331 15.26 -21.84 -19.08
N VAL A 332 15.04 -20.63 -19.59
CA VAL A 332 13.71 -20.18 -20.03
C VAL A 332 13.73 -19.92 -21.52
N ILE A 333 12.89 -20.62 -22.26
CA ILE A 333 12.82 -20.54 -23.73
C ILE A 333 11.49 -19.89 -24.10
N GLY A 334 11.53 -18.80 -24.85
CA GLY A 334 10.34 -18.12 -25.35
C GLY A 334 9.71 -18.92 -26.49
N ALA A 335 8.40 -19.12 -26.44
CA ALA A 335 7.62 -19.77 -27.50
C ALA A 335 6.16 -19.30 -27.39
N SER A 336 5.42 -19.35 -28.49
CA SER A 336 4.00 -18.97 -28.49
C SER A 336 3.19 -19.86 -27.54
N GLU A 337 2.19 -19.31 -26.87
CA GLU A 337 1.23 -20.07 -26.09
C GLU A 337 0.58 -21.18 -26.95
N GLY A 338 0.37 -22.36 -26.37
CA GLY A 338 -0.12 -23.53 -27.09
C GLY A 338 0.93 -24.27 -27.94
N THR A 339 2.20 -23.81 -27.98
CA THR A 339 3.28 -24.58 -28.64
C THR A 339 3.51 -25.90 -27.93
N GLU A 340 3.67 -26.99 -28.68
CA GLU A 340 3.95 -28.31 -28.12
C GLU A 340 5.32 -28.38 -27.43
N VAL A 341 5.31 -28.76 -26.16
CA VAL A 341 6.50 -29.07 -25.36
C VAL A 341 6.81 -30.55 -25.51
N LYS A 342 8.01 -30.87 -25.99
CA LYS A 342 8.45 -32.23 -26.29
C LYS A 342 9.33 -32.82 -25.19
N ALA A 343 9.16 -34.10 -24.90
CA ALA A 343 10.07 -34.82 -24.03
C ALA A 343 11.47 -34.89 -24.66
N ILE A 344 12.50 -34.49 -23.92
CA ILE A 344 13.87 -34.42 -24.46
C ILE A 344 14.49 -35.81 -24.73
N ALA A 345 14.00 -36.84 -24.03
CA ALA A 345 14.45 -38.23 -24.10
C ALA A 345 13.33 -39.18 -23.65
N ASP A 346 13.50 -40.48 -23.90
CA ASP A 346 12.60 -41.53 -23.42
C ASP A 346 12.55 -41.55 -21.89
N GLY A 347 11.37 -41.76 -21.30
CA GLY A 347 11.24 -41.79 -19.84
C GLY A 347 9.83 -42.10 -19.36
N ARG A 348 9.61 -41.85 -18.06
CA ARG A 348 8.29 -41.98 -17.40
C ARG A 348 7.93 -40.69 -16.69
N VAL A 349 6.68 -40.25 -16.85
CA VAL A 349 6.14 -39.10 -16.12
C VAL A 349 6.00 -39.47 -14.65
N ILE A 350 6.64 -38.71 -13.77
CA ILE A 350 6.57 -38.92 -12.31
C ILE A 350 5.79 -37.82 -11.59
N LEU A 351 5.58 -36.67 -12.23
CA LEU A 351 4.80 -35.56 -11.70
C LEU A 351 4.16 -34.79 -12.85
N ALA A 352 2.88 -34.42 -12.68
CA ALA A 352 2.13 -33.57 -13.59
C ALA A 352 1.13 -32.75 -12.74
N ASP A 353 1.64 -31.74 -12.03
CA ASP A 353 0.87 -30.99 -11.04
C ASP A 353 1.28 -29.50 -11.01
N TRP A 354 0.44 -28.68 -10.41
CA TRP A 354 0.68 -27.25 -10.26
C TRP A 354 1.57 -26.98 -9.05
N LEU A 355 2.71 -26.33 -9.29
CA LEU A 355 3.65 -25.91 -8.25
C LEU A 355 3.73 -24.40 -8.20
N GLN A 356 3.63 -23.86 -6.98
CA GLN A 356 3.70 -22.43 -6.76
C GLN A 356 5.03 -21.86 -7.28
N GLY A 357 4.94 -20.82 -8.13
CA GLY A 357 6.09 -20.18 -8.78
C GLY A 357 6.60 -20.86 -10.05
N TYR A 358 6.20 -22.11 -10.33
CA TYR A 358 6.58 -22.87 -11.54
C TYR A 358 5.38 -23.21 -12.43
N GLY A 359 4.17 -22.89 -11.98
CA GLY A 359 2.95 -23.16 -12.71
C GLY A 359 2.67 -24.65 -12.82
N LEU A 360 2.02 -25.07 -13.89
CA LEU A 360 1.82 -26.48 -14.19
C LEU A 360 3.16 -27.10 -14.63
N VAL A 361 3.64 -28.05 -13.85
CA VAL A 361 4.93 -28.71 -14.06
C VAL A 361 4.74 -30.16 -14.45
N VAL A 362 5.47 -30.60 -15.47
CA VAL A 362 5.64 -32.01 -15.82
C VAL A 362 7.08 -32.41 -15.51
N VAL A 363 7.27 -33.54 -14.84
CA VAL A 363 8.60 -34.11 -14.58
C VAL A 363 8.68 -35.51 -15.17
N VAL A 364 9.71 -35.74 -15.97
CA VAL A 364 10.00 -37.03 -16.60
C VAL A 364 11.27 -37.62 -16.01
N GLU A 365 11.17 -38.84 -15.49
CA GLU A 365 12.30 -39.64 -15.03
C GLU A 365 12.90 -40.42 -16.20
N HIS A 366 14.23 -40.37 -16.33
CA HIS A 366 15.00 -41.05 -17.38
C HIS A 366 15.85 -42.22 -16.83
N GLY A 367 15.73 -42.52 -15.54
CA GLY A 367 16.51 -43.52 -14.82
C GLY A 367 17.84 -42.99 -14.28
N LYS A 368 18.46 -43.77 -13.37
CA LYS A 368 19.74 -43.43 -12.68
C LYS A 368 19.75 -42.08 -11.94
N GLY A 369 18.57 -41.58 -11.55
CA GLY A 369 18.43 -40.29 -10.89
C GLY A 369 18.54 -39.09 -11.83
N ASP A 370 18.47 -39.31 -13.15
CA ASP A 370 18.34 -38.24 -14.14
C ASP A 370 16.86 -37.92 -14.39
N MET A 371 16.51 -36.65 -14.36
CA MET A 371 15.14 -36.15 -14.58
C MET A 371 15.16 -34.91 -15.47
N SER A 372 14.10 -34.72 -16.25
CA SER A 372 13.82 -33.47 -16.93
C SER A 372 12.51 -32.86 -16.41
N LEU A 373 12.50 -31.55 -16.24
CA LEU A 373 11.37 -30.79 -15.69
C LEU A 373 10.96 -29.71 -16.68
N TYR A 374 9.66 -29.62 -16.92
CA TYR A 374 9.01 -28.73 -17.88
C TYR A 374 7.95 -27.92 -17.12
N GLY A 375 8.12 -26.61 -16.99
CA GLY A 375 7.26 -25.72 -16.21
C GLY A 375 6.67 -24.56 -17.00
N TYR A 376 5.77 -23.80 -16.37
CA TYR A 376 4.95 -22.73 -16.96
C TYR A 376 3.92 -23.20 -18.01
N ASN A 377 3.65 -24.51 -18.07
CA ASN A 377 2.77 -25.08 -19.09
C ASN A 377 1.32 -24.59 -18.93
N GLN A 378 0.58 -24.45 -20.01
CA GLN A 378 -0.88 -24.22 -19.94
C GLN A 378 -1.64 -25.51 -19.57
N SER A 379 -1.16 -26.66 -20.07
CA SER A 379 -1.80 -27.96 -19.92
C SER A 379 -0.77 -29.09 -20.05
N ALA A 380 -0.93 -30.14 -19.26
CA ALA A 380 -0.20 -31.39 -19.41
C ALA A 380 -0.97 -32.29 -20.39
N LEU A 381 -0.28 -32.88 -21.35
CA LEU A 381 -0.86 -33.80 -22.35
C LEU A 381 -0.67 -35.28 -21.96
N VAL A 382 -0.01 -35.53 -20.84
CA VAL A 382 0.34 -36.86 -20.34
C VAL A 382 0.05 -36.96 -18.84
N ASN A 383 -0.33 -38.16 -18.40
CA ASN A 383 -0.65 -38.44 -17.00
C ASN A 383 0.56 -38.99 -16.24
N VAL A 384 0.56 -38.82 -14.91
CA VAL A 384 1.57 -39.44 -14.03
C VAL A 384 1.58 -40.96 -14.24
N GLY A 385 2.77 -41.53 -14.33
CA GLY A 385 3.00 -42.94 -14.62
C GLY A 385 3.07 -43.29 -16.11
N ALA A 386 2.67 -42.39 -17.02
CA ALA A 386 2.73 -42.64 -18.46
C ALA A 386 4.19 -42.73 -18.96
N GLN A 387 4.43 -43.63 -19.91
CA GLN A 387 5.71 -43.68 -20.61
C GLN A 387 5.70 -42.68 -21.76
N VAL A 388 6.80 -41.96 -21.93
CA VAL A 388 6.98 -40.96 -22.98
C VAL A 388 8.22 -41.28 -23.80
N ARG A 389 8.15 -40.99 -25.10
CA ARG A 389 9.27 -41.15 -26.05
C ARG A 389 9.95 -39.81 -26.30
N ALA A 390 11.23 -39.85 -26.66
CA ALA A 390 11.97 -38.68 -27.11
C ALA A 390 11.23 -38.00 -28.29
N GLY A 391 11.00 -36.69 -28.18
CA GLY A 391 10.26 -35.88 -29.15
C GLY A 391 8.73 -35.93 -29.02
N GLN A 392 8.17 -36.77 -28.14
CA GLN A 392 6.73 -36.84 -27.92
C GLN A 392 6.22 -35.56 -27.23
N PRO A 393 5.10 -34.96 -27.69
CA PRO A 393 4.44 -33.88 -26.98
C PRO A 393 3.93 -34.33 -25.61
N ILE A 394 4.30 -33.59 -24.56
CA ILE A 394 3.96 -33.88 -23.16
C ILE A 394 3.23 -32.74 -22.47
N ALA A 395 3.34 -31.51 -22.99
CA ALA A 395 2.64 -30.35 -22.47
C ALA A 395 2.48 -29.30 -23.58
N LEU A 396 1.74 -28.23 -23.28
CA LEU A 396 1.63 -27.06 -24.12
C LEU A 396 2.22 -25.85 -23.38
N VAL A 397 2.99 -25.01 -24.08
CA VAL A 397 3.59 -23.78 -23.53
C VAL A 397 2.49 -22.85 -23.05
N GLY A 398 2.70 -22.23 -21.89
CA GLY A 398 1.79 -21.23 -21.33
C GLY A 398 2.52 -20.18 -20.51
N ASN A 399 1.79 -19.58 -19.58
CA ASN A 399 2.28 -18.59 -18.62
C ASN A 399 1.84 -18.89 -17.18
N SER A 400 1.50 -20.16 -16.90
CA SER A 400 1.00 -20.56 -15.58
C SER A 400 2.06 -20.31 -14.50
N GLY A 401 1.61 -19.96 -13.29
CA GLY A 401 2.53 -19.54 -12.22
C GLY A 401 2.92 -18.06 -12.25
N GLY A 402 2.23 -17.23 -13.04
CA GLY A 402 2.31 -15.76 -12.97
C GLY A 402 3.40 -15.13 -13.85
N GLN A 403 3.75 -15.77 -14.98
CA GLN A 403 4.78 -15.26 -15.89
C GLN A 403 4.24 -14.13 -16.78
N GLY A 404 5.07 -13.13 -17.07
CA GLY A 404 4.67 -11.95 -17.88
C GLY A 404 4.56 -12.19 -19.39
N ARG A 405 5.03 -13.33 -19.90
CA ARG A 405 4.91 -13.75 -21.30
C ARG A 405 4.94 -15.29 -21.43
N PRO A 406 4.31 -15.87 -22.48
CA PRO A 406 4.39 -17.30 -22.73
C PRO A 406 5.83 -17.79 -22.92
N SER A 407 6.21 -18.81 -22.15
CA SER A 407 7.56 -19.39 -22.19
C SER A 407 7.60 -20.75 -21.51
N LEU A 408 8.64 -21.55 -21.81
CA LEU A 408 8.90 -22.81 -21.14
C LEU A 408 10.03 -22.63 -20.11
N TYR A 409 9.78 -22.98 -18.86
CA TYR A 409 10.86 -23.26 -17.90
C TYR A 409 11.35 -24.69 -18.09
N PHE A 410 12.66 -24.87 -18.31
CA PHE A 410 13.25 -26.18 -18.54
C PHE A 410 14.47 -26.43 -17.65
N GLU A 411 14.49 -27.58 -16.99
CA GLU A 411 15.54 -27.96 -16.06
C GLU A 411 15.90 -29.44 -16.22
N ILE A 412 17.20 -29.77 -16.16
CA ILE A 412 17.69 -31.13 -16.03
C ILE A 412 18.23 -31.30 -14.62
N ARG A 413 17.82 -32.38 -13.96
CA ARG A 413 18.37 -32.79 -12.67
C ARG A 413 19.15 -34.08 -12.82
N ARG A 414 20.32 -34.13 -12.18
CA ARG A 414 21.13 -35.34 -12.03
C ARG A 414 21.42 -35.54 -10.56
N GLN A 415 21.07 -36.71 -10.03
CA GLN A 415 21.25 -37.03 -8.60
C GLN A 415 20.58 -35.99 -7.68
N GLY A 416 19.43 -35.46 -8.09
CA GLY A 416 18.66 -34.47 -7.34
C GLY A 416 19.14 -33.02 -7.46
N GLN A 417 20.27 -32.75 -8.14
CA GLN A 417 20.77 -31.39 -8.36
C GLN A 417 20.48 -30.89 -9.78
N ALA A 418 20.06 -29.63 -9.87
CA ALA A 418 19.85 -28.94 -11.13
C ALA A 418 21.19 -28.65 -11.81
N VAL A 419 21.38 -29.14 -13.02
CA VAL A 419 22.59 -28.93 -13.84
C VAL A 419 22.25 -28.08 -15.06
N ASN A 420 23.25 -27.41 -15.64
CA ASN A 420 23.05 -26.64 -16.87
C ASN A 420 22.49 -27.57 -17.97
N PRO A 421 21.25 -27.36 -18.45
CA PRO A 421 20.63 -28.29 -19.39
C PRO A 421 21.11 -28.12 -20.84
N GLN A 422 21.68 -26.96 -21.19
CA GLN A 422 22.04 -26.60 -22.56
C GLN A 422 22.98 -27.60 -23.26
N PRO A 423 24.01 -28.18 -22.61
CA PRO A 423 24.92 -29.16 -23.22
C PRO A 423 24.27 -30.47 -23.71
N TRP A 424 23.06 -30.81 -23.24
CA TRP A 424 22.32 -31.99 -23.72
C TRP A 424 21.49 -31.69 -24.97
N LEU A 425 21.15 -30.43 -25.24
CA LEU A 425 20.23 -30.03 -26.30
C LEU A 425 20.98 -29.83 -27.62
N GLY A 426 20.57 -30.56 -28.66
CA GLY A 426 21.21 -30.41 -29.99
C GLY A 426 20.41 -30.87 -31.19
N ARG A 427 19.29 -31.58 -31.00
CA ARG A 427 18.45 -32.10 -32.09
C ARG A 427 17.11 -31.39 -32.21
#